data_AF-A0A3C1BCC4-F1
#
_entry.id   AF-A0A3C1BCC4-F1
#
_cell.length_a   1.000
_cell.length_b   1.000
_cell.length_c   1.000
_cell.angle_alpha   90.00
_cell.angle_beta   90.00
_cell.angle_gamma   90.00
#
_symmetry.space_group_name_H-M   'P 1'
#
loop_
_entity.id
_entity.type
_entity.pdbx_description
1 polymer ?
#
loop_
_entity_poly.entity_id
_entity_poly.type
_entity_poly.pdbx_seq_one_letter_code
_entity_poly.pdbx_strand_id
1 'polypeptide(L)'
;MSGLEFVRKFLHTKDFIPRLDKISYALYIVYAIDIVLTLRGDLYISYQILQAFAGLVSVYILTISVTIARRGYRPAKFFIIAWIPLIAGIIIWILKDINVFSYNVFTNYSITLGSAMEVILLSFALADKINIF
;
A
#
# COMPACT_ATOMS: atom_id res chain seq x y z
N MET A 1 6.68 6.21 11.11
CA MET A 1 6.85 6.28 9.65
C MET A 1 5.65 5.57 9.04
N SER A 2 4.86 6.27 8.21
CA SER A 2 3.72 5.66 7.51
C SER A 2 4.23 4.68 6.44
N GLY A 3 3.38 3.73 6.02
CA GLY A 3 3.73 2.81 4.92
C GLY A 3 4.14 3.55 3.65
N LEU A 4 3.49 4.68 3.35
CA LEU A 4 3.82 5.53 2.21
C LEU A 4 5.24 6.12 2.29
N GLU A 5 5.70 6.51 3.49
CA GLU A 5 7.05 7.01 3.69
C GLU A 5 8.10 5.92 3.49
N PHE A 6 7.79 4.69 3.93
CA PHE A 6 8.63 3.52 3.66
C PHE A 6 8.75 3.28 2.16
N VAL A 7 7.64 3.26 1.42
CA VAL A 7 7.66 3.09 -0.05
C VAL A 7 8.51 4.16 -0.72
N ARG A 8 8.35 5.43 -0.30
CA ARG A 8 9.12 6.54 -0.88
C ARG A 8 10.62 6.35 -0.70
N LYS A 9 11.05 5.97 0.52
CA LYS A 9 12.45 5.71 0.87
C LYS A 9 12.99 4.43 0.28
N PHE A 10 12.20 3.37 0.17
CA PHE A 10 12.65 2.08 -0.37
C PHE A 10 12.88 2.15 -1.89
N LEU A 11 11.95 2.80 -2.61
CA LEU A 11 11.97 2.90 -4.07
C LEU A 11 12.78 4.10 -4.59
N HIS A 12 13.35 4.92 -3.73
CA HIS A 12 14.05 6.17 -4.11
C HIS A 12 13.21 7.03 -5.07
N THR A 13 11.90 7.15 -4.77
CA THR A 13 10.93 7.85 -5.64
C THR A 13 11.31 9.30 -5.94
N LYS A 14 12.00 9.98 -5.02
CA LYS A 14 12.52 11.34 -5.22
C LYS A 14 13.57 11.42 -6.33
N ASP A 15 14.39 10.38 -6.50
CA ASP A 15 15.50 10.35 -7.47
C ASP A 15 15.01 9.88 -8.84
N PHE A 16 14.14 8.87 -8.88
CA PHE A 16 13.61 8.36 -10.13
C PHE A 16 12.41 9.17 -10.66
N ILE A 17 11.47 9.59 -9.81
CA ILE A 17 10.19 10.19 -10.24
C ILE A 17 9.74 11.37 -9.36
N PRO A 18 10.49 12.49 -9.31
CA PRO A 18 10.24 13.61 -8.41
C PRO A 18 8.88 14.31 -8.58
N ARG A 19 8.26 14.25 -9.77
CA ARG A 19 6.90 14.80 -9.99
C ARG A 19 5.80 13.95 -9.37
N LEU A 20 5.92 12.62 -9.47
CA LEU A 20 4.99 11.69 -8.82
C LEU A 20 5.20 11.70 -7.30
N ASP A 21 6.45 11.83 -6.83
CA ASP A 21 6.75 11.96 -5.40
C ASP A 21 5.97 13.11 -4.71
N LYS A 22 5.65 14.19 -5.44
CA LYS A 22 4.80 15.30 -4.94
C LYS A 22 3.33 14.91 -4.74
N ILE A 23 2.79 14.00 -5.57
CA ILE A 23 1.41 13.49 -5.42
C ILE A 23 1.25 12.71 -4.12
N SER A 24 2.32 12.08 -3.65
CA SER A 24 2.34 11.40 -2.34
C SER A 24 2.04 12.37 -1.17
N TYR A 25 2.33 13.67 -1.30
CA TYR A 25 1.94 14.67 -0.29
C TYR A 25 0.43 14.97 -0.32
N ALA A 26 -0.21 14.92 -1.49
CA ALA A 26 -1.66 15.06 -1.58
C ALA A 26 -2.38 13.90 -0.88
N LEU A 27 -1.80 12.70 -0.90
CA LEU A 27 -2.34 11.55 -0.16
C LEU A 27 -2.33 11.77 1.36
N TYR A 28 -1.33 12.46 1.91
CA TYR A 28 -1.30 12.81 3.33
C TYR A 28 -2.41 13.78 3.73
N ILE A 29 -2.79 14.70 2.83
CA ILE A 29 -3.89 15.64 3.08
C ILE A 29 -5.21 14.88 3.19
N VAL A 30 -5.44 13.87 2.35
CA VAL A 30 -6.66 13.05 2.44
C VAL A 30 -6.73 12.26 3.73
N TYR A 31 -5.61 11.67 4.19
CA TYR A 31 -5.54 11.02 5.51
C TYR A 31 -5.83 12.00 6.66
N ALA A 32 -5.35 13.23 6.57
CA ALA A 32 -5.64 14.24 7.59
C ALA A 32 -7.13 14.63 7.62
N ILE A 33 -7.77 14.72 6.45
CA ILE A 33 -9.22 14.99 6.33
C ILE A 33 -10.03 13.83 6.93
N ASP A 34 -9.63 12.59 6.68
CA ASP A 34 -10.30 11.39 7.20
C ASP A 34 -10.26 11.31 8.74
N ILE A 35 -9.13 11.67 9.35
CA ILE A 35 -9.01 11.78 10.82
C ILE A 35 -9.98 12.81 11.38
N VAL A 36 -10.11 13.97 10.72
CA VAL A 36 -11.04 15.04 11.15
C VAL A 36 -12.50 14.61 11.00
N LEU A 37 -12.84 13.89 9.94
CA LEU A 37 -14.19 13.33 9.73
C LEU A 37 -14.53 12.25 10.75
N THR A 38 -13.57 11.37 11.06
CA THR A 38 -13.73 10.33 12.08
C THR A 38 -14.05 10.93 13.46
N LEU A 39 -13.39 12.04 13.82
CA LEU A 39 -13.65 12.76 15.07
C LEU A 39 -15.03 13.43 15.14
N ARG A 40 -15.72 13.62 14.01
CA ARG A 40 -17.08 14.18 13.95
C ARG A 40 -18.18 13.13 14.17
N GLY A 41 -17.84 11.85 14.29
CA GLY A 41 -18.78 10.78 14.68
C GLY A 41 -19.43 10.02 13.52
N ASP A 42 -19.18 10.40 12.27
CA ASP A 42 -19.70 9.71 11.08
C ASP A 42 -18.76 8.55 10.66
N LEU A 43 -18.71 7.52 11.52
CA LEU A 43 -17.79 6.39 11.39
C LEU A 43 -18.05 5.54 10.13
N TYR A 44 -19.31 5.45 9.69
CA TYR A 44 -19.70 4.64 8.53
C TYR A 44 -19.17 5.23 7.21
N ILE A 45 -19.40 6.53 7.00
CA ILE A 45 -18.94 7.24 5.79
C ILE A 45 -17.41 7.32 5.77
N SER A 46 -16.79 7.61 6.91
CA SER A 46 -15.32 7.66 7.03
C SER A 46 -14.70 6.30 6.66
N TYR A 47 -15.27 5.20 7.15
CA TYR A 47 -14.77 3.86 6.82
C TYR A 47 -14.88 3.52 5.33
N GLN A 48 -15.98 3.88 4.66
CA GLN A 48 -16.13 3.67 3.22
C GLN A 48 -15.13 4.51 2.40
N ILE A 49 -14.91 5.77 2.79
CA ILE A 49 -13.91 6.64 2.15
C ILE A 49 -12.52 6.06 2.33
N LEU A 50 -12.16 5.63 3.55
CA LEU A 50 -10.88 5.02 3.85
C LEU A 50 -10.63 3.76 3.01
N GLN A 51 -11.65 2.90 2.87
CA GLN A 51 -11.56 1.66 2.08
C GLN A 51 -11.36 1.95 0.59
N ALA A 52 -12.13 2.88 0.01
CA ALA A 52 -11.96 3.30 -1.38
C ALA A 52 -10.58 3.95 -1.61
N PHE A 53 -10.14 4.76 -0.65
CA PHE A 53 -8.86 5.44 -0.71
C PHE A 53 -7.68 4.47 -0.60
N ALA A 54 -7.77 3.45 0.27
CA ALA A 54 -6.77 2.40 0.38
C ALA A 54 -6.54 1.68 -0.96
N GLY A 55 -7.63 1.33 -1.67
CA GLY A 55 -7.53 0.75 -3.00
C GLY A 55 -6.84 1.67 -4.01
N LEU A 56 -7.17 2.96 -4.02
CA LEU A 56 -6.56 3.96 -4.89
C LEU A 56 -5.06 4.13 -4.60
N VAL A 57 -4.68 4.19 -3.31
CA VAL A 57 -3.28 4.27 -2.87
C VAL A 57 -2.50 3.01 -3.31
N SER A 58 -3.09 1.82 -3.21
CA SER A 58 -2.46 0.58 -3.65
C SER A 58 -2.16 0.58 -5.15
N VAL A 59 -3.11 1.04 -5.98
CA VAL A 59 -2.91 1.16 -7.44
C VAL A 59 -1.83 2.18 -7.78
N TYR A 60 -1.83 3.32 -7.07
CA TYR A 60 -0.81 4.36 -7.22
C TYR A 60 0.60 3.83 -6.92
N ILE A 61 0.78 3.12 -5.79
CA ILE A 61 2.06 2.54 -5.39
C ILE A 61 2.54 1.48 -6.39
N LEU A 62 1.64 0.63 -6.89
CA LEU A 62 1.99 -0.32 -7.96
C LEU A 62 2.49 0.38 -9.22
N THR A 63 1.79 1.43 -9.66
CA THR A 63 2.13 2.16 -10.89
C THR A 63 3.52 2.80 -10.79
N ILE A 64 3.82 3.39 -9.63
CA ILE A 64 5.16 3.90 -9.32
C ILE A 64 6.21 2.79 -9.34
N SER A 65 5.92 1.67 -8.68
CA SER A 65 6.85 0.55 -8.56
C SER A 65 7.19 -0.06 -9.92
N VAL A 66 6.18 -0.25 -10.78
CA VAL A 66 6.35 -0.71 -12.17
C VAL A 66 7.17 0.29 -12.99
N THR A 67 6.89 1.58 -12.84
CA THR A 67 7.64 2.63 -13.56
C THR A 67 9.12 2.63 -13.17
N ILE A 68 9.43 2.48 -11.89
CA ILE A 68 10.81 2.42 -11.39
C ILE A 68 11.50 1.11 -11.78
N ALA A 69 10.77 -0.02 -11.73
CA ALA A 69 11.28 -1.31 -12.18
C ALA A 69 11.65 -1.31 -13.68
N ARG A 70 10.85 -0.62 -14.52
CA ARG A 70 11.15 -0.43 -15.96
C ARG A 70 12.38 0.43 -16.21
N ARG A 71 12.79 1.28 -15.26
CA ARG A 71 14.03 2.07 -15.32
C ARG A 71 15.28 1.30 -14.87
N GLY A 72 15.16 -0.01 -14.67
CA GLY A 72 16.29 -0.89 -14.36
C GLY A 72 16.61 -1.03 -12.87
N TYR A 73 15.84 -0.40 -11.98
CA TYR A 73 16.06 -0.55 -10.54
C TYR A 73 15.56 -1.92 -10.05
N ARG A 74 16.49 -2.86 -9.90
CA ARG A 74 16.21 -4.25 -9.48
C ARG A 74 15.38 -4.36 -8.19
N PRO A 75 15.63 -3.56 -7.12
CA PRO A 75 14.83 -3.64 -5.89
C PRO A 75 13.33 -3.36 -6.09
N ALA A 76 12.95 -2.56 -7.10
CA ALA A 76 11.54 -2.31 -7.39
C ALA A 76 10.80 -3.55 -7.90
N LYS A 77 11.49 -4.50 -8.56
CA LYS A 77 10.87 -5.76 -9.00
C LYS A 77 10.47 -6.63 -7.80
N PHE A 78 11.36 -6.75 -6.82
CA PHE A 78 11.08 -7.47 -5.57
C PHE A 78 9.96 -6.80 -4.78
N PHE A 79 9.93 -5.47 -4.75
CA PHE A 79 8.84 -4.71 -4.14
C PHE A 79 7.48 -5.05 -4.77
N ILE A 80 7.38 -5.13 -6.10
CA ILE A 80 6.14 -5.50 -6.80
C ILE A 80 5.66 -6.88 -6.35
N ILE A 81 6.58 -7.85 -6.20
CA ILE A 81 6.26 -9.21 -5.73
C ILE A 81 5.74 -9.18 -4.29
N ALA A 82 6.41 -8.42 -3.42
CA ALA A 82 5.99 -8.24 -2.03
C ALA A 82 4.59 -7.59 -1.91
N TRP A 83 4.22 -6.76 -2.89
CA TRP A 83 2.96 -6.03 -2.90
C TRP A 83 1.73 -6.88 -3.30
N ILE A 84 1.94 -8.02 -3.98
CA ILE A 84 0.87 -8.94 -4.42
C ILE A 84 0.01 -9.46 -3.26
N PRO A 85 0.57 -10.06 -2.19
CA PRO A 85 -0.24 -10.57 -1.07
C PRO A 85 -1.03 -9.47 -0.35
N LEU A 86 -0.49 -8.25 -0.27
CA LEU A 86 -1.20 -7.11 0.29
C LEU A 86 -2.44 -6.76 -0.55
N ILE A 87 -2.29 -6.67 -1.88
CA ILE A 87 -3.41 -6.39 -2.80
C ILE A 87 -4.47 -7.50 -2.71
N ALA A 88 -4.05 -8.76 -2.69
CA ALA A 88 -4.98 -9.87 -2.52
C ALA A 88 -5.77 -9.73 -1.22
N GLY A 89 -5.11 -9.37 -0.12
CA GLY A 89 -5.74 -9.10 1.16
C GLY A 89 -6.78 -7.97 1.12
N ILE A 90 -6.45 -6.86 0.44
CA ILE A 90 -7.35 -5.72 0.23
C ILE A 90 -8.57 -6.13 -0.61
N ILE A 91 -8.37 -6.87 -1.70
CA ILE A 91 -9.47 -7.33 -2.56
C ILE A 91 -10.42 -8.24 -1.78
N ILE A 92 -9.89 -9.22 -1.04
CA ILE A 92 -10.72 -10.13 -0.23
C ILE A 92 -11.50 -9.34 0.82
N TRP A 93 -10.89 -8.34 1.43
CA TRP A 93 -11.54 -7.51 2.43
C TRP A 93 -12.65 -6.62 1.85
N ILE A 94 -12.43 -5.99 0.69
CA ILE A 94 -13.47 -5.23 -0.03
C ILE A 94 -14.62 -6.15 -0.43
N LEU A 95 -14.32 -7.34 -0.97
CA LEU A 95 -15.32 -8.33 -1.36
C LEU A 95 -16.15 -8.83 -0.17
N LYS A 96 -15.54 -8.94 1.01
CA LYS A 96 -16.26 -9.21 2.26
C LYS A 96 -17.22 -8.07 2.61
N ASP A 97 -16.79 -6.83 2.48
CA ASP A 97 -17.57 -5.65 2.86
C ASP A 97 -18.83 -5.47 2.00
N ILE A 98 -18.75 -5.83 0.71
CA ILE A 98 -19.90 -5.84 -0.22
C ILE A 98 -20.74 -7.13 -0.13
N ASN A 99 -20.56 -7.96 0.90
CA ASN A 99 -21.25 -9.24 1.13
C ASN A 99 -21.06 -10.31 0.04
N VAL A 100 -20.01 -10.22 -0.79
CA VAL A 100 -19.66 -11.29 -1.75
C VAL A 100 -19.05 -12.49 -1.02
N PHE A 101 -18.22 -12.23 -0.01
CA PHE A 101 -17.70 -13.27 0.88
C PHE A 101 -18.36 -13.23 2.26
N SER A 102 -18.53 -14.41 2.85
CA SER A 102 -19.03 -14.51 4.22
C SER A 102 -18.00 -13.98 5.22
N TYR A 103 -18.48 -13.37 6.30
CA TYR A 103 -17.65 -12.87 7.38
C TYR A 103 -17.07 -14.07 8.14
N ASN A 104 -15.79 -14.35 7.90
CA ASN A 104 -15.04 -15.37 8.60
C ASN A 104 -13.69 -14.82 9.07
N VAL A 105 -12.96 -15.60 9.87
CA VAL A 105 -11.66 -15.18 10.43
C VAL A 105 -10.70 -14.82 9.29
N PHE A 106 -10.70 -15.58 8.20
CA PHE A 106 -9.82 -15.34 7.06
C PHE A 106 -10.11 -14.00 6.35
N THR A 107 -11.36 -13.71 6.02
CA THR A 107 -11.76 -12.46 5.34
C THR A 107 -11.62 -11.24 6.23
N ASN A 108 -11.79 -11.39 7.55
CA ASN A 108 -11.56 -10.31 8.51
C ASN A 108 -10.09 -9.95 8.67
N TYR A 109 -9.18 -10.94 8.66
CA TYR A 109 -7.74 -10.71 8.83
C TYR A 109 -6.96 -10.73 7.51
N SER A 110 -7.63 -10.68 6.36
CA SER A 110 -7.00 -10.76 5.05
C SER A 110 -5.96 -9.67 4.80
N ILE A 111 -6.26 -8.41 5.17
CA ILE A 111 -5.30 -7.30 5.07
C ILE A 111 -4.10 -7.53 6.00
N THR A 112 -4.33 -7.96 7.24
CA THR A 112 -3.27 -8.23 8.22
C THR A 112 -2.33 -9.34 7.74
N LEU A 113 -2.89 -10.43 7.21
CA LEU A 113 -2.12 -11.53 6.63
C LEU A 113 -1.32 -11.06 5.41
N GLY A 114 -1.96 -10.31 4.50
CA GLY A 114 -1.30 -9.76 3.32
C GLY A 114 -0.13 -8.84 3.68
N SER A 115 -0.30 -7.96 4.66
CA SER A 115 0.76 -7.06 5.14
C SER A 115 1.88 -7.79 5.87
N ALA A 116 1.58 -8.84 6.65
CA ALA A 116 2.62 -9.66 7.27
C ALA A 116 3.51 -10.32 6.21
N MET A 117 2.90 -10.90 5.17
CA MET A 117 3.63 -11.50 4.04
C MET A 117 4.44 -10.45 3.27
N GLU A 118 3.86 -9.28 3.02
CA GLU A 118 4.53 -8.16 2.36
C GLU A 118 5.80 -7.76 3.11
N VAL A 119 5.73 -7.54 4.42
CA VAL A 119 6.89 -7.16 5.24
C VAL A 119 7.98 -8.22 5.21
N ILE A 120 7.61 -9.52 5.27
CA ILE A 120 8.57 -10.63 5.17
C ILE A 120 9.27 -10.58 3.80
N LEU A 121 8.52 -10.45 2.70
CA LEU A 121 9.09 -10.37 1.35
C LEU A 121 9.96 -9.13 1.14
N LEU A 122 9.57 -7.99 1.71
CA LEU A 122 10.38 -6.76 1.68
C LEU A 122 11.67 -6.92 2.49
N SER A 123 11.65 -7.66 3.60
CA SER A 123 12.87 -7.94 4.37
C SER A 123 13.87 -8.75 3.56
N PHE A 124 13.41 -9.76 2.80
CA PHE A 124 14.26 -10.49 1.86
C PHE A 124 14.76 -9.61 0.73
N ALA A 125 13.91 -8.75 0.16
CA ALA A 125 14.30 -7.80 -0.88
C ALA A 125 15.40 -6.82 -0.39
N LEU A 126 15.32 -6.40 0.87
CA LEU A 126 16.31 -5.53 1.49
C LEU A 126 17.61 -6.29 1.80
N ALA A 127 17.52 -7.54 2.27
CA ALA A 127 18.68 -8.40 2.50
C ALA A 127 19.44 -8.69 1.18
N ASP A 128 18.72 -8.99 0.10
CA ASP A 128 19.30 -9.19 -1.23
C ASP A 128 20.00 -7.92 -1.73
N LYS A 129 19.39 -6.74 -1.51
CA LYS A 129 20.03 -5.45 -1.83
C LYS A 129 21.38 -5.28 -1.12
N ILE A 130 21.51 -5.72 0.13
CA ILE A 130 22.75 -5.60 0.91
C ILE A 130 23.79 -6.61 0.41
N ASN A 131 23.39 -7.81 -0.02
CA ASN A 131 24.28 -8.89 -0.47
C ASN A 131 24.88 -8.68 -1.88
N ILE A 132 24.41 -7.68 -2.63
CA ILE A 132 24.92 -7.34 -3.98
C ILE A 132 26.07 -6.30 -3.93
N PHE A 133 26.39 -5.76 -2.74
CA PHE A 133 27.55 -4.90 -2.50
C PHE A 133 28.67 -5.66 -1.80
#